data_AF-A0A354HFZ2-F1
#
_entry.id   AF-A0A354HFZ2-F1
#
_cell.length_a   1.000
_cell.length_b   1.000
_cell.length_c   1.000
_cell.angle_alpha   90.00
_cell.angle_beta   90.00
_cell.angle_gamma   90.00
#
_symmetry.space_group_name_H-M   'P 1'
#
loop_
_entity.id
_entity.type
_entity.pdbx_description
1 polymer ?
#
loop_
_entity_poly.entity_id
_entity_poly.type
_entity_poly.pdbx_seq_one_letter_code
_entity_poly.pdbx_strand_id
1 'polypeptide(L)'
;MPDAKMTRQLKLYYYLIHSEYHGPDELMPLFDYPNVRMMQRDLKDLRDSGLFADIRLDRKKKNYILSDEYGEICTNTGKRRLEHLVRLQRLGIIITEFEPTDDGKLSKYEDDLEGYKDDMEIYKNDPEGYIEQWGDKPVKPEPMNFFDVKKAYSQLFPDSSERTKQRDFQELREAGYFIEYRRDLKAYVIIDEMMPEEY
;
A
#
# COMPACT_ATOMS: atom_id res chain seq x y z
N MET A 1 -1.32 13.41 -18.56
CA MET A 1 -1.59 12.18 -19.35
C MET A 1 -2.03 11.13 -18.35
N PRO A 2 -3.03 10.29 -18.66
CA PRO A 2 -3.50 9.30 -17.70
C PRO A 2 -2.39 8.32 -17.34
N ASP A 3 -2.39 7.91 -16.07
CA ASP A 3 -1.47 6.90 -15.53
C ASP A 3 -1.49 5.59 -16.34
N ALA A 4 -0.44 4.80 -16.22
CA ALA A 4 -0.40 3.44 -16.73
C ALA A 4 -1.60 2.62 -16.20
N LYS A 5 -2.06 1.64 -16.98
CA LYS A 5 -3.30 0.91 -16.68
C LYS A 5 -3.36 0.35 -15.26
N MET A 6 -2.31 -0.35 -14.82
CA MET A 6 -2.29 -0.97 -13.48
C MET A 6 -2.34 0.11 -12.39
N THR A 7 -1.44 1.10 -12.45
CA THR A 7 -1.41 2.24 -11.52
C THR A 7 -2.77 2.92 -11.40
N ARG A 8 -3.39 3.26 -12.53
CA ARG A 8 -4.71 3.91 -12.54
C ARG A 8 -5.81 3.05 -11.91
N GLN A 9 -5.78 1.74 -12.13
CA GLN A 9 -6.74 0.82 -11.55
C GLN A 9 -6.55 0.67 -10.04
N LEU A 10 -5.31 0.64 -9.54
CA LEU A 10 -5.03 0.57 -8.11
C LEU A 10 -5.42 1.85 -7.38
N LYS A 11 -5.08 3.02 -7.92
CA LYS A 11 -5.52 4.30 -7.35
C LYS A 11 -7.05 4.44 -7.39
N LEU A 12 -7.69 3.99 -8.47
CA LEU A 12 -9.16 3.93 -8.54
C LEU A 12 -9.72 3.01 -7.45
N TYR A 13 -9.16 1.81 -7.27
CA TYR A 13 -9.59 0.89 -6.22
C TYR A 13 -9.47 1.52 -4.83
N TYR A 14 -8.30 2.07 -4.53
CA TYR A 14 -8.03 2.78 -3.29
C TYR A 14 -9.04 3.89 -3.02
N TYR A 15 -9.30 4.74 -4.01
CA TYR A 15 -10.27 5.82 -3.88
C TYR A 15 -11.69 5.30 -3.63
N LEU A 16 -12.10 4.25 -4.34
CA LEU A 16 -13.44 3.67 -4.20
C LEU A 16 -13.71 3.11 -2.79
N ILE A 17 -12.70 2.52 -2.14
CA ILE A 17 -12.88 1.95 -0.78
C ILE A 17 -12.76 3.00 0.33
N HIS A 18 -12.26 4.21 0.03
CA HIS A 18 -12.11 5.31 0.99
C HIS A 18 -13.06 6.49 0.75
N SER A 19 -13.81 6.52 -0.35
CA SER A 19 -14.71 7.63 -0.70
C SER A 19 -16.18 7.20 -0.83
N GLU A 20 -17.08 7.99 -0.23
CA GLU A 20 -18.53 7.81 -0.38
C GLU A 20 -19.06 8.26 -1.75
N TYR A 21 -18.42 9.27 -2.36
CA TYR A 21 -18.79 9.78 -3.69
C TYR A 21 -17.70 9.40 -4.69
N HIS A 22 -18.13 8.80 -5.79
CA HIS A 22 -17.23 8.29 -6.82
C HIS A 22 -17.98 8.20 -8.16
N GLY A 23 -18.73 9.25 -8.50
CA GLY A 23 -19.52 9.31 -9.72
C GLY A 23 -18.69 9.54 -10.99
N PRO A 24 -19.22 9.30 -12.21
CA PRO A 24 -18.51 9.63 -13.44
C PRO A 24 -18.03 11.09 -13.52
N ASP A 25 -18.82 12.03 -13.01
CA ASP A 25 -18.49 13.46 -13.05
C ASP A 25 -17.27 13.83 -12.20
N GLU A 26 -16.94 13.00 -11.20
CA GLU A 26 -15.81 13.16 -10.29
C GLU A 26 -14.61 12.30 -10.70
N LEU A 27 -14.84 11.02 -10.97
CA LEU A 27 -13.78 10.09 -11.35
C LEU A 27 -13.09 10.51 -12.65
N MET A 28 -13.84 11.06 -13.61
CA MET A 28 -13.30 11.47 -14.90
C MET A 28 -12.18 12.50 -14.79
N PRO A 29 -12.39 13.67 -14.16
CA PRO A 29 -11.32 14.64 -13.95
C PRO A 29 -10.27 14.16 -12.94
N LEU A 30 -10.67 13.49 -11.85
CA LEU A 30 -9.74 13.08 -10.79
C LEU A 30 -8.63 12.15 -11.30
N PHE A 31 -8.98 11.23 -12.21
CA PHE A 31 -8.04 10.25 -12.78
C PHE A 31 -7.59 10.57 -14.21
N ASP A 32 -7.83 11.80 -14.68
CA ASP A 32 -7.49 12.25 -16.04
C ASP A 32 -7.98 11.29 -17.14
N TYR A 33 -9.18 10.70 -16.98
CA TYR A 33 -9.72 9.78 -17.98
C TYR A 33 -9.99 10.53 -19.29
N PRO A 34 -9.45 10.05 -20.44
CA PRO A 34 -9.69 10.70 -21.72
C PRO A 34 -11.12 10.47 -22.23
N ASN A 35 -11.82 9.47 -21.70
CA ASN A 35 -13.22 9.17 -22.01
C ASN A 35 -13.82 8.20 -20.98
N VAL A 36 -15.14 8.24 -20.87
CA VAL A 36 -15.94 7.39 -19.97
C VAL A 36 -15.75 5.89 -20.23
N ARG A 37 -15.47 5.48 -21.47
CA ARG A 37 -15.28 4.04 -21.79
C ARG A 37 -14.02 3.48 -21.16
N MET A 38 -12.97 4.29 -20.98
CA MET A 38 -11.75 3.86 -20.28
C MET A 38 -12.02 3.64 -18.79
N MET A 39 -12.67 4.60 -18.14
CA MET A 39 -13.11 4.49 -16.74
C MET A 39 -14.00 3.26 -16.51
N GLN A 40 -15.01 3.05 -17.37
CA GLN A 40 -15.90 1.89 -17.29
C GLN A 40 -15.16 0.55 -17.47
N ARG A 41 -14.10 0.51 -18.28
CA ARG A 41 -13.27 -0.70 -18.42
C ARG A 41 -12.45 -0.97 -17.17
N ASP A 42 -11.94 0.06 -16.52
CA ASP A 42 -11.19 -0.09 -15.27
C ASP A 42 -12.09 -0.54 -14.13
N LEU A 43 -13.27 0.06 -13.96
CA LEU A 43 -14.30 -0.42 -13.02
C LEU A 43 -14.69 -1.88 -13.31
N LYS A 44 -14.85 -2.23 -14.60
CA LYS A 44 -15.14 -3.62 -14.99
C LYS A 44 -13.98 -4.56 -14.64
N ASP A 45 -12.73 -4.14 -14.82
CA ASP A 45 -11.59 -4.98 -14.47
C ASP A 45 -11.44 -5.13 -12.95
N LEU A 46 -11.79 -4.12 -12.13
CA LEU A 46 -11.85 -4.25 -10.67
C LEU A 46 -12.91 -5.27 -10.21
N ARG A 47 -14.10 -5.22 -10.82
CA ARG A 47 -15.14 -6.22 -10.56
C ARG A 47 -14.72 -7.60 -11.05
N ASP A 48 -14.23 -7.70 -12.29
CA ASP A 48 -13.83 -8.97 -12.89
C ASP A 48 -12.57 -9.58 -12.26
N SER A 49 -11.76 -8.81 -11.52
CA SER A 49 -10.68 -9.33 -10.68
C SER A 49 -11.17 -9.85 -9.33
N GLY A 50 -12.45 -9.67 -9.01
CA GLY A 50 -13.02 -10.08 -7.73
C GLY A 50 -12.71 -9.13 -6.58
N LEU A 51 -12.20 -7.92 -6.83
CA LEU A 51 -12.02 -6.91 -5.77
C LEU A 51 -13.35 -6.36 -5.26
N PHE A 52 -14.38 -6.42 -6.08
CA PHE A 52 -15.76 -6.17 -5.71
C PHE A 52 -16.64 -7.26 -6.33
N ALA A 53 -17.58 -7.83 -5.58
CA ALA A 53 -18.58 -8.72 -6.15
C ALA A 53 -19.46 -8.00 -7.18
N ASP A 54 -19.71 -6.70 -6.97
CA ASP A 54 -20.39 -5.87 -7.95
C ASP A 54 -20.04 -4.38 -7.87
N ILE A 55 -20.18 -3.70 -9.00
CA ILE A 55 -20.07 -2.25 -9.15
C ILE A 55 -21.17 -1.80 -10.12
N ARG A 56 -22.13 -1.02 -9.64
CA ARG A 56 -23.29 -0.55 -10.43
C ARG A 56 -23.47 0.95 -10.35
N LEU A 57 -23.80 1.61 -11.46
CA LEU A 57 -24.13 3.03 -11.44
C LEU A 57 -25.59 3.24 -10.98
N ASP A 58 -25.78 3.95 -9.87
CA ASP A 58 -27.06 4.56 -9.55
C ASP A 58 -27.23 5.83 -10.39
N ARG A 59 -28.07 5.75 -11.43
CA ARG A 59 -28.30 6.87 -12.35
C ARG A 59 -28.99 8.07 -11.70
N LYS A 60 -29.76 7.86 -10.63
CA LYS A 60 -30.45 8.95 -9.93
C LYS A 60 -29.47 9.75 -9.09
N LYS A 61 -28.61 9.05 -8.35
CA LYS A 61 -27.55 9.65 -7.53
C LYS A 61 -26.30 10.05 -8.33
N LYS A 62 -26.19 9.59 -9.58
CA LYS A 62 -25.00 9.71 -10.43
C LYS A 62 -23.72 9.17 -9.78
N ASN A 63 -23.86 8.20 -8.88
CA ASN A 63 -22.77 7.61 -8.13
C ASN A 63 -22.72 6.09 -8.36
N TYR A 64 -21.55 5.47 -8.25
CA TYR A 64 -21.52 4.01 -8.20
C TYR A 64 -21.97 3.50 -6.83
N ILE A 65 -22.45 2.27 -6.81
CA ILE A 65 -22.75 1.47 -5.64
C ILE A 65 -21.80 0.30 -5.71
N LEU A 66 -21.01 0.14 -4.66
CA LEU A 66 -20.01 -0.91 -4.51
C LEU A 66 -20.58 -2.03 -3.62
N SER A 67 -20.15 -3.25 -3.87
CA SER A 67 -20.36 -4.36 -2.94
C SER A 67 -19.31 -4.32 -1.84
N ASP A 68 -19.71 -4.56 -0.59
CA ASP A 68 -18.76 -4.72 0.53
C ASP A 68 -18.05 -6.09 0.51
N GLU A 69 -18.55 -7.03 -0.30
CA GLU A 69 -17.98 -8.37 -0.47
C GLU A 69 -17.02 -8.46 -1.68
N TYR A 70 -15.97 -9.26 -1.52
CA TYR A 70 -15.12 -9.73 -2.62
C TYR A 70 -15.89 -10.64 -3.58
N GLY A 71 -15.56 -10.55 -4.87
CA GLY A 71 -16.12 -11.39 -5.93
C GLY A 71 -15.18 -12.51 -6.37
N GLU A 72 -15.65 -13.32 -7.32
CA GLU A 72 -14.81 -14.31 -7.99
C GLU A 72 -14.06 -13.69 -9.19
N ILE A 73 -12.83 -14.15 -9.43
CA ILE A 73 -12.08 -13.77 -10.64
C ILE A 73 -12.79 -14.32 -11.88
N CYS A 74 -13.01 -13.46 -12.87
CA CYS A 74 -13.53 -13.85 -14.17
C CYS A 74 -12.49 -14.63 -14.97
N THR A 75 -12.65 -15.96 -15.03
CA THR A 75 -11.75 -16.89 -15.75
C THR A 75 -12.08 -17.04 -17.23
N ASN A 76 -13.30 -16.68 -17.65
CA ASN A 76 -13.72 -16.74 -19.06
C ASN A 76 -13.17 -15.57 -19.88
N THR A 77 -11.85 -15.54 -20.05
CA THR A 77 -11.12 -14.48 -20.73
C THR A 77 -9.81 -14.99 -21.30
N GLY A 78 -9.17 -14.25 -22.21
CA GLY A 78 -7.85 -14.62 -22.73
C GLY A 78 -6.76 -14.61 -21.66
N LYS A 79 -5.75 -15.47 -21.82
CA LYS A 79 -4.64 -15.68 -20.87
C LYS A 79 -4.02 -14.39 -20.32
N ARG A 80 -3.64 -13.45 -21.20
CA ARG A 80 -3.02 -12.17 -20.78
C ARG A 80 -3.94 -11.32 -19.89
N ARG A 81 -5.25 -11.35 -20.16
CA ARG A 81 -6.23 -10.63 -19.35
C ARG A 81 -6.42 -11.33 -18.01
N LEU A 82 -6.47 -12.66 -17.97
CA LEU A 82 -6.53 -13.40 -16.71
C LEU A 82 -5.31 -13.12 -15.83
N GLU A 83 -4.10 -13.13 -16.39
CA GLU A 83 -2.87 -12.77 -15.68
C GLU A 83 -2.91 -11.35 -15.09
N HIS A 84 -3.52 -10.40 -15.83
CA HIS A 84 -3.76 -9.04 -15.35
C HIS A 84 -4.74 -9.01 -14.17
N LEU A 85 -5.89 -9.69 -14.29
CA LEU A 85 -6.93 -9.72 -13.24
C LEU A 85 -6.42 -10.37 -11.95
N VAL A 86 -5.71 -11.50 -12.04
CA VAL A 86 -5.08 -12.17 -10.89
C VAL A 86 -4.07 -11.26 -10.20
N ARG A 87 -3.31 -10.48 -10.99
CA ARG A 87 -2.37 -9.52 -10.41
C ARG A 87 -3.10 -8.36 -9.75
N LEU A 88 -4.07 -7.75 -10.43
CA LEU A 88 -4.87 -6.65 -9.90
C LEU A 88 -5.53 -7.03 -8.58
N GLN A 89 -6.11 -8.23 -8.49
CA GLN A 89 -6.69 -8.74 -7.24
C GLN A 89 -5.65 -8.81 -6.12
N ARG A 90 -4.48 -9.41 -6.40
CA ARG A 90 -3.43 -9.55 -5.39
C ARG A 90 -2.95 -8.20 -4.87
N LEU A 91 -2.75 -7.22 -5.76
CA LEU A 91 -2.32 -5.88 -5.37
C LEU A 91 -3.42 -5.11 -4.61
N GLY A 92 -4.69 -5.24 -5.02
CA GLY A 92 -5.81 -4.64 -4.29
C GLY A 92 -5.99 -5.23 -2.89
N ILE A 93 -5.87 -6.56 -2.74
CA ILE A 93 -5.90 -7.21 -1.42
C ILE A 93 -4.77 -6.68 -0.53
N ILE A 94 -3.56 -6.47 -1.06
CA ILE A 94 -2.47 -5.88 -0.28
C ILE A 94 -2.84 -4.49 0.24
N ILE A 95 -3.43 -3.64 -0.62
CA ILE A 95 -3.85 -2.28 -0.24
C ILE A 95 -4.85 -2.32 0.93
N THR A 96 -5.77 -3.28 0.95
CA THR A 96 -6.80 -3.39 1.99
C THR A 96 -6.30 -4.06 3.27
N GLU A 97 -5.49 -5.11 3.14
CA GLU A 97 -5.12 -5.99 4.26
C GLU A 97 -3.82 -5.57 4.97
N PHE A 98 -2.98 -4.75 4.35
CA PHE A 98 -1.73 -4.32 4.96
C PHE A 98 -1.92 -3.02 5.71
N GLU A 99 -1.61 -3.05 7.01
CA GLU A 99 -1.68 -1.87 7.88
C GLU A 99 -0.51 -0.91 7.54
N PRO A 100 -0.81 0.35 7.14
CA PRO A 100 0.22 1.36 6.96
C PRO A 100 1.03 1.56 8.24
N THR A 101 2.31 1.90 8.08
CA THR A 101 3.15 2.21 9.23
C THR A 101 2.73 3.55 9.80
N ASP A 102 2.61 3.62 11.13
CA ASP A 102 2.31 4.85 11.84
C ASP A 102 3.52 5.80 11.77
N ASP A 103 3.39 6.86 10.98
CA ASP A 103 4.46 7.84 10.73
C ASP A 103 4.97 8.51 12.00
N GLY A 104 4.08 8.81 12.95
CA GLY A 104 4.44 9.44 14.21
C GLY A 104 5.28 8.51 15.08
N LYS A 105 4.88 7.23 15.18
CA LYS A 105 5.69 6.21 15.87
C LYS A 105 7.00 5.97 15.16
N LEU A 106 7.00 5.93 13.82
CA LEU A 106 8.19 5.68 13.01
C LEU A 106 9.23 6.78 13.21
N SER A 107 8.82 8.04 13.05
CA SER A 107 9.68 9.21 13.28
C SER A 107 10.27 9.20 14.68
N LYS A 108 9.46 8.92 15.71
CA LYS A 108 9.97 8.85 17.08
C LYS A 108 11.02 7.75 17.26
N TYR A 109 10.79 6.55 16.73
CA TYR A 109 11.76 5.46 16.85
C TYR A 109 13.06 5.77 16.10
N GLU A 110 12.97 6.48 14.97
CA GLU A 110 14.14 6.93 14.21
C GLU A 110 14.97 7.94 14.99
N ASP A 111 14.32 8.94 15.61
CA ASP A 111 14.98 9.92 16.48
C ASP A 111 15.67 9.23 17.66
N ASP A 112 14.97 8.30 18.34
CA ASP A 112 15.53 7.52 19.45
C ASP A 112 16.75 6.67 19.00
N LEU A 113 16.68 6.11 17.78
CA LEU A 113 17.75 5.28 17.22
C LEU A 113 18.95 6.12 16.78
N GLU A 114 18.74 7.35 16.31
CA GLU A 114 19.79 8.31 16.00
C GLU A 114 20.49 8.76 17.29
N GLY A 115 19.74 9.19 18.31
CA GLY A 115 20.31 9.55 19.61
C GLY A 115 21.14 8.41 20.23
N TYR A 116 20.66 7.18 20.16
CA TYR A 116 21.44 6.01 20.58
C TYR A 116 22.77 5.85 19.81
N LYS A 117 22.80 6.12 18.50
CA LYS A 117 24.04 6.01 17.70
C LYS A 117 25.05 7.06 18.11
N ASP A 118 24.61 8.30 18.34
CA ASP A 118 25.44 9.40 18.79
C ASP A 118 26.03 9.11 20.16
N ASP A 119 25.19 8.69 21.12
CA ASP A 119 25.59 8.27 22.45
C ASP A 119 26.61 7.12 22.41
N MET A 120 26.38 6.14 21.53
CA MET A 120 27.30 5.02 21.33
C MET A 120 28.64 5.43 20.73
N GLU A 121 28.69 6.50 19.92
CA GLU A 121 29.94 7.04 19.40
C GLU A 121 30.74 7.74 20.51
N ILE A 122 30.09 8.53 21.35
CA ILE A 122 30.70 9.15 22.53
C ILE A 122 31.22 8.06 23.47
N TYR A 123 30.38 7.09 23.83
CA TYR A 123 30.73 5.98 24.71
C TYR A 123 31.91 5.16 24.19
N LYS A 124 32.04 4.96 22.86
CA LYS A 124 33.20 4.24 22.29
C LYS A 124 34.51 5.03 22.45
N ASN A 125 34.44 6.35 22.45
CA ASN A 125 35.61 7.22 22.55
C ASN A 125 36.04 7.42 24.01
N ASP A 126 35.08 7.56 24.93
CA ASP A 126 35.33 7.71 26.38
C ASP A 126 34.23 7.02 27.21
N PRO A 127 34.36 5.70 27.46
CA PRO A 127 33.38 4.95 28.24
C PRO A 127 33.26 5.43 29.69
N GLU A 128 34.38 5.82 30.31
CA GLU A 128 34.42 6.20 31.73
C GLU A 128 33.78 7.58 31.93
N GLY A 129 34.12 8.57 31.09
CA GLY A 129 33.50 9.90 31.12
C GLY A 129 32.01 9.86 30.77
N TYR A 130 31.60 8.99 29.83
CA TYR A 130 30.18 8.80 29.54
C TYR A 130 29.42 8.25 30.75
N ILE A 131 29.94 7.19 31.39
CA ILE A 131 29.31 6.59 32.58
C ILE A 131 29.27 7.59 33.76
N GLU A 132 30.33 8.39 33.96
CA GLU A 132 30.35 9.43 34.99
C GLU A 132 29.25 10.48 34.77
N GLN A 133 29.01 10.87 33.51
CA GLN A 133 28.01 11.88 33.16
C GLN A 133 26.57 11.35 33.12
N TRP A 134 26.37 10.14 32.59
CA TRP A 134 25.04 9.60 32.23
C TRP A 134 24.63 8.36 33.03
N GLY A 135 25.52 7.83 33.88
CA GLY A 135 25.26 6.75 34.83
C GLY A 135 25.37 5.34 34.24
N ASP A 136 24.84 5.11 33.05
CA ASP A 136 24.82 3.79 32.40
C ASP A 136 25.28 3.85 30.94
N LYS A 137 25.55 2.68 30.35
CA LYS A 137 25.85 2.55 28.92
C LYS A 137 24.62 2.93 28.07
N PRO A 138 24.78 3.52 26.87
CA PRO A 138 23.67 3.77 25.95
C PRO A 138 22.85 2.50 25.68
N VAL A 139 21.53 2.63 25.74
CA VAL A 139 20.57 1.53 25.53
C VAL A 139 19.93 1.69 24.17
N LYS A 140 19.98 0.62 23.35
CA LYS A 140 19.32 0.64 22.05
C LYS A 140 17.80 0.68 22.25
N PRO A 141 17.05 1.54 21.54
CA PRO A 141 15.60 1.51 21.59
C PRO A 141 15.06 0.14 21.17
N GLU A 142 14.03 -0.32 21.86
CA GLU A 142 13.32 -1.56 21.53
C GLU A 142 12.66 -1.41 20.14
N PRO A 143 12.80 -2.40 19.25
CA PRO A 143 12.21 -2.33 17.93
C PRO A 143 10.70 -2.21 18.04
N MET A 144 10.12 -1.29 17.28
CA MET A 144 8.67 -1.18 17.19
C MET A 144 8.08 -2.50 16.70
N ASN A 145 6.89 -2.84 17.18
CA ASN A 145 6.12 -3.97 16.68
C ASN A 145 5.51 -3.61 15.31
N PHE A 146 6.34 -3.55 14.28
CA PHE A 146 5.93 -3.29 12.90
C PHE A 146 5.07 -4.43 12.35
N PHE A 147 4.18 -4.10 11.42
CA PHE A 147 3.39 -5.08 10.69
C PHE A 147 4.32 -6.07 9.95
N ASP A 148 4.13 -7.38 10.17
CA ASP A 148 4.93 -8.42 9.53
C ASP A 148 4.45 -8.67 8.09
N VAL A 149 4.84 -7.75 7.20
CA VAL A 149 4.56 -7.78 5.76
C VAL A 149 4.91 -9.13 5.13
N LYS A 150 6.03 -9.73 5.54
CA LYS A 150 6.51 -10.98 4.94
C LYS A 150 5.56 -12.12 5.30
N LYS A 151 5.21 -12.25 6.58
CA LYS A 151 4.28 -13.28 7.05
C LYS A 151 2.89 -13.07 6.46
N ALA A 152 2.37 -11.84 6.48
CA ALA A 152 1.06 -11.51 5.93
C ALA A 152 0.98 -11.85 4.42
N TYR A 153 1.99 -11.45 3.64
CA TYR A 153 2.04 -11.77 2.21
C TYR A 153 2.03 -13.28 1.96
N SER A 154 2.85 -14.06 2.68
CA SER A 154 2.90 -15.52 2.52
C SER A 154 1.61 -16.23 2.95
N GLN A 155 0.85 -15.65 3.90
CA GLN A 155 -0.44 -16.19 4.32
C GLN A 155 -1.53 -15.93 3.27
N LEU A 156 -1.57 -14.72 2.69
CA LEU A 156 -2.54 -14.35 1.67
C LEU A 156 -2.25 -15.04 0.32
N PHE A 157 -0.97 -15.22 -0.03
CA PHE A 157 -0.54 -15.73 -1.33
C PHE A 157 0.50 -16.85 -1.19
N PRO A 158 0.13 -18.03 -0.65
CA PRO A 158 1.07 -19.10 -0.32
C PRO A 158 1.82 -19.67 -1.54
N ASP A 159 1.19 -19.63 -2.72
CA ASP A 159 1.78 -20.11 -3.98
C ASP A 159 2.63 -19.06 -4.70
N SER A 160 2.78 -17.85 -4.13
CA SER A 160 3.53 -16.76 -4.75
C SER A 160 5.04 -16.88 -4.48
N SER A 161 5.84 -16.66 -5.53
CA SER A 161 7.29 -16.65 -5.41
C SER A 161 7.83 -15.34 -4.84
N GLU A 162 9.04 -15.35 -4.27
CA GLU A 162 9.72 -14.12 -3.84
C GLU A 162 9.89 -13.10 -4.98
N ARG A 163 10.13 -13.58 -6.21
CA ARG A 163 10.20 -12.71 -7.40
C ARG A 163 8.85 -12.05 -7.70
N THR A 164 7.76 -12.77 -7.51
CA THR A 164 6.40 -12.24 -7.67
C THR A 164 6.13 -11.16 -6.63
N LYS A 165 6.46 -11.42 -5.36
CA LYS A 165 6.33 -10.45 -4.27
C LYS A 165 7.10 -9.16 -4.54
N GLN A 166 8.36 -9.26 -4.95
CA GLN A 166 9.18 -8.09 -5.28
C GLN A 166 8.58 -7.27 -6.43
N ARG A 167 8.05 -7.95 -7.45
CA ARG A 167 7.36 -7.28 -8.56
C ARG A 167 6.08 -6.59 -8.10
N ASP A 168 5.30 -7.24 -7.24
CA ASP A 168 4.07 -6.66 -6.71
C ASP A 168 4.36 -5.38 -5.92
N PHE A 169 5.39 -5.40 -5.05
CA PHE A 169 5.80 -4.22 -4.29
C PHE A 169 6.30 -3.09 -5.19
N GLN A 170 6.96 -3.42 -6.30
CA GLN A 170 7.34 -2.43 -7.31
C GLN A 170 6.13 -1.81 -8.00
N GLU A 171 5.13 -2.62 -8.39
CA GLU A 171 3.90 -2.11 -9.04
C GLU A 171 3.06 -1.26 -8.05
N LEU A 172 3.01 -1.62 -6.77
CA LEU A 172 2.38 -0.80 -5.72
C LEU A 172 3.10 0.54 -5.50
N ARG A 173 4.44 0.51 -5.46
CA ARG A 173 5.28 1.71 -5.37
C ARG A 173 5.02 2.67 -6.53
N GLU A 174 4.92 2.14 -7.75
CA GLU A 174 4.56 2.95 -8.94
C GLU A 174 3.16 3.56 -8.85
N ALA A 175 2.29 3.02 -7.99
CA ALA A 175 0.96 3.55 -7.74
C ALA A 175 0.86 4.49 -6.52
N GLY A 176 1.95 4.68 -5.76
CA GLY A 176 1.98 5.53 -4.56
C GLY A 176 1.80 4.77 -3.25
N TYR A 177 1.78 3.43 -3.26
CA TYR A 177 1.74 2.61 -2.05
C TYR A 177 3.10 1.97 -1.80
N PHE A 178 3.89 2.56 -0.92
CA PHE A 178 5.29 2.21 -0.73
C PHE A 178 5.43 1.08 0.28
N ILE A 179 6.02 -0.03 -0.14
CA ILE A 179 6.44 -1.11 0.75
C ILE A 179 7.96 -1.24 0.62
N GLU A 180 8.69 -0.95 1.70
CA GLU A 180 10.16 -0.95 1.69
C GLU A 180 10.75 -1.66 2.90
N TYR A 181 11.74 -2.52 2.64
CA TYR A 181 12.52 -3.13 3.73
C TYR A 181 13.62 -2.17 4.19
N ARG A 182 13.52 -1.71 5.42
CA ARG A 182 14.50 -0.85 6.06
C ARG A 182 15.46 -1.65 6.93
N ARG A 183 16.75 -1.59 6.60
CA ARG A 183 17.80 -2.45 7.22
C ARG A 183 18.14 -2.05 8.65
N ASP A 184 18.11 -0.77 8.94
CA ASP A 184 18.27 -0.17 10.26
C ASP A 184 17.15 -0.58 11.21
N LEU A 185 15.92 -0.66 10.70
CA LEU A 185 14.74 -1.13 11.42
C LEU A 185 14.63 -2.67 11.45
N LYS A 186 15.24 -3.34 10.46
CA LYS A 186 15.05 -4.78 10.15
C LYS A 186 13.57 -5.15 9.94
N ALA A 187 12.80 -4.24 9.37
CA ALA A 187 11.37 -4.38 9.16
C ALA A 187 10.97 -3.81 7.80
N TYR A 188 9.78 -4.20 7.32
CA TYR A 188 9.14 -3.48 6.23
C TYR A 188 8.38 -2.28 6.79
N VAL A 189 8.50 -1.15 6.10
CA VAL A 189 7.71 0.05 6.33
C VAL A 189 6.74 0.19 5.16
N ILE A 190 5.52 0.58 5.49
CA ILE A 190 4.43 0.80 4.55
C ILE A 190 4.03 2.28 4.64
N ILE A 191 4.15 3.01 3.55
CA ILE A 191 3.77 4.43 3.45
C ILE A 191 2.70 4.53 2.36
N ASP A 192 1.56 5.11 2.73
CA ASP A 192 0.43 5.28 1.83
C ASP A 192 0.34 6.73 1.34
N GLU A 193 0.74 6.94 0.09
CA GLU A 193 0.66 8.23 -0.59
C GLU A 193 -0.18 8.11 -1.88
N MET A 194 -1.07 7.10 -1.96
CA MET A 194 -1.81 6.81 -3.19
C MET A 194 -2.69 7.98 -3.64
N MET A 195 -3.29 8.70 -2.69
CA MET A 195 -4.08 9.91 -2.92
C MET A 195 -3.72 10.94 -1.83
N PRO A 196 -3.20 12.13 -2.16
CA PRO A 196 -2.98 13.17 -1.15
C PRO A 196 -4.29 13.57 -0.45
N GLU A 197 -4.20 13.98 0.81
CA GLU A 197 -5.33 14.28 1.70
C GLU A 197 -6.26 15.43 1.23
N GLU A 198 -5.90 16.15 0.16
CA GLU A 198 -6.66 17.28 -0.37
C GLU A 198 -7.27 16.95 -1.75
N TYR A 199 -8.51 16.44 -1.77
CA TYR A 199 -9.41 16.46 -2.92
C TYR A 199 -10.82 16.85 -2.52
#